data_AF-A0A974Z7Y6-F1
#
_entry.id   AF-A0A974Z7Y6-F1
#
_cell.length_a   1.000
_cell.length_b   1.000
_cell.length_c   1.000
_cell.angle_alpha   90.00
_cell.angle_beta   90.00
_cell.angle_gamma   90.00
#
_symmetry.space_group_name_H-M   'P 1'
#
loop_
_entity.id
_entity.type
_entity.pdbx_description
1 polymer ?
#
loop_
_entity_poly.entity_id
_entity_poly.type
_entity_poly.pdbx_seq_one_letter_code
_entity_poly.pdbx_strand_id
1 'polypeptide(L)'
;MAAASVERDIYAVLSDIRDVLDVTMESEWKQTFSRYENLLRRSVDDAAARQRIIREMLRLYGGMNSFNDLVLQDSRGARPENAELDRLRHELHGKLIEFLE
;
A
#
# COMPACT_ATOMS: atom_id res chain seq x y z
N MET A 1 9.13 -20.48 -4.16
CA MET A 1 10.03 -19.36 -4.55
C MET A 1 9.26 -18.11 -4.98
N ALA A 2 8.16 -18.23 -5.73
CA ALA A 2 7.35 -17.08 -6.19
C ALA A 2 6.71 -16.24 -5.04
N ALA A 3 6.13 -16.86 -4.02
CA ALA A 3 5.52 -16.10 -2.91
C ALA A 3 6.52 -15.18 -2.17
N ALA A 4 7.77 -15.63 -2.00
CA ALA A 4 8.84 -14.85 -1.36
C ALA A 4 9.41 -13.74 -2.27
N SER A 5 9.22 -13.80 -3.60
CA SER A 5 9.50 -12.65 -4.47
C SER A 5 8.36 -11.64 -4.43
N VAL A 6 7.10 -12.09 -4.51
CA VAL A 6 5.93 -11.20 -4.44
C VAL A 6 5.88 -10.44 -3.11
N GLU A 7 6.17 -11.11 -2.00
CA GLU A 7 6.21 -10.46 -0.69
C GLU A 7 7.29 -9.36 -0.60
N ARG A 8 8.46 -9.59 -1.20
CA ARG A 8 9.51 -8.57 -1.29
C ARG A 8 9.08 -7.39 -2.14
N ASP A 9 8.39 -7.65 -3.25
CA ASP A 9 7.85 -6.59 -4.12
C ASP A 9 6.80 -5.76 -3.35
N ILE A 10 5.91 -6.40 -2.58
CA ILE A 10 4.93 -5.69 -1.72
C ILE A 10 5.66 -4.75 -0.76
N TYR A 11 6.73 -5.22 -0.11
CA TYR A 11 7.52 -4.36 0.79
C TYR A 11 8.16 -3.17 0.08
N ALA A 12 8.68 -3.36 -1.13
CA ALA A 12 9.26 -2.27 -1.91
C ALA A 12 8.19 -1.21 -2.23
N VAL A 13 7.05 -1.63 -2.78
CA VAL A 13 5.96 -0.70 -3.16
C VAL A 13 5.38 0.00 -1.94
N LEU A 14 5.26 -0.68 -0.79
CA LEU A 14 4.84 -0.05 0.46
C LEU A 14 5.83 1.02 0.94
N SER A 15 7.13 0.82 0.71
CA SER A 15 8.13 1.84 1.01
C SER A 15 7.93 3.07 0.13
N ASP A 16 7.85 2.86 -1.18
CA ASP A 16 7.71 3.94 -2.18
C ASP A 16 6.43 4.76 -1.95
N ILE A 17 5.30 4.10 -1.63
CA ILE A 17 4.05 4.78 -1.27
C ILE A 17 4.25 5.70 -0.07
N ARG A 18 4.92 5.22 0.99
CA ARG A 18 5.13 6.03 2.19
C ARG A 18 6.06 7.21 1.93
N ASP A 19 7.05 7.07 1.05
CA ASP A 19 7.94 8.16 0.68
C ASP A 19 7.18 9.27 -0.04
N VAL A 20 6.28 8.90 -0.97
CA VAL A 20 5.36 9.86 -1.61
C VAL A 20 4.46 10.54 -0.57
N LEU A 21 3.84 9.78 0.32
CA LEU A 21 2.93 10.31 1.35
C LEU A 21 3.63 11.20 2.38
N ASP A 22 4.91 10.95 2.67
CA ASP A 22 5.71 11.78 3.58
C ASP A 22 5.97 13.17 2.99
N VAL A 23 6.36 13.21 1.72
CA VAL A 23 6.56 14.46 0.96
C VAL A 23 5.25 15.26 0.83
N THR A 24 4.11 14.59 0.94
CA THR A 24 2.79 15.22 0.88
C THR A 24 2.11 15.47 2.20
N MET A 25 2.78 15.19 3.33
CA MET A 25 2.23 15.32 4.68
C MET A 25 0.94 14.51 4.92
N GLU A 26 0.67 13.50 4.09
CA GLU A 26 -0.48 12.59 4.20
C GLU A 26 -0.26 11.56 5.31
N SER A 27 -0.19 12.07 6.54
CA SER A 27 0.33 11.36 7.71
C SER A 27 -0.55 10.18 8.12
N GLU A 28 -1.87 10.26 7.91
CA GLU A 28 -2.81 9.18 8.25
C GLU A 28 -2.64 7.96 7.34
N TRP A 29 -2.53 8.20 6.02
CA TRP A 29 -2.26 7.13 5.05
C TRP A 29 -0.87 6.54 5.24
N LYS A 30 0.14 7.37 5.49
CA LYS A 30 1.51 6.89 5.80
C LYS A 30 1.51 5.97 7.03
N GLN A 31 0.79 6.34 8.08
CA GLN A 31 0.65 5.51 9.29
C GLN A 31 -0.09 4.19 9.00
N THR A 32 -1.14 4.24 8.18
CA THR A 32 -1.88 3.05 7.75
C THR A 32 -0.98 2.05 7.05
N PHE A 33 -0.18 2.47 6.06
CA PHE A 33 0.75 1.57 5.37
C PHE A 33 1.89 1.09 6.27
N SER A 34 2.39 1.94 7.18
CA SER A 34 3.39 1.53 8.17
C SER A 34 2.85 0.45 9.12
N ARG A 35 1.57 0.52 9.49
CA ARG A 35 0.92 -0.51 10.29
C ARG A 35 0.86 -1.84 9.54
N TYR A 36 0.47 -1.83 8.27
CA TYR A 36 0.40 -3.06 7.47
C TYR A 36 1.78 -3.71 7.27
N GLU A 37 2.80 -2.91 6.97
CA GLU A 37 4.18 -3.42 6.87
C GLU A 37 4.61 -4.13 8.17
N ASN A 38 4.36 -3.49 9.32
CA ASN A 38 4.69 -4.05 10.63
C ASN A 38 3.91 -5.34 10.93
N LEU A 39 2.63 -5.40 10.55
CA LEU A 39 1.82 -6.60 10.70
C LEU A 39 2.39 -7.75 9.85
N LEU A 40 2.73 -7.50 8.59
CA LEU A 40 3.36 -8.51 7.72
C LEU A 40 4.68 -9.01 8.30
N ARG A 41 5.56 -8.09 8.75
CA ARG A 41 6.86 -8.43 9.36
C ARG A 41 6.74 -9.28 10.63
N ARG A 42 5.64 -9.14 11.39
CA ARG A 42 5.39 -9.94 12.60
C ARG A 42 4.74 -11.29 12.30
N SER A 43 4.26 -11.50 11.09
CA SER A 43 3.58 -12.72 10.65
C SER A 43 4.43 -13.59 9.73
N VAL A 44 5.77 -13.47 9.76
CA VAL A 44 6.69 -14.21 8.87
C VAL A 44 6.52 -15.73 8.95
N ASP A 45 6.20 -16.27 10.12
CA ASP A 45 6.01 -17.72 10.32
C ASP A 45 4.54 -18.17 10.24
N ASP A 46 3.59 -17.25 10.04
CA ASP A 46 2.15 -17.54 9.97
C ASP A 46 1.55 -17.13 8.61
N ALA A 47 1.45 -18.12 7.72
CA ALA A 47 0.90 -17.92 6.38
C ALA A 47 -0.56 -17.48 6.39
N ALA A 48 -1.37 -17.97 7.32
CA ALA A 48 -2.78 -17.62 7.42
C ALA A 48 -2.97 -16.17 7.89
N ALA A 49 -2.14 -15.71 8.83
CA ALA A 49 -2.11 -14.32 9.24
C ALA A 49 -1.69 -13.40 8.08
N ARG A 50 -0.65 -13.76 7.31
CA ARG A 50 -0.25 -12.98 6.13
C ARG A 50 -1.37 -12.86 5.11
N GLN A 51 -2.02 -13.96 4.74
CA GLN A 51 -3.14 -13.92 3.81
C GLN A 51 -4.30 -13.05 4.31
N ARG A 52 -4.58 -13.06 5.62
CA ARG A 52 -5.59 -12.17 6.23
C ARG A 52 -5.19 -10.70 6.09
N ILE A 53 -3.94 -10.36 6.41
CA ILE A 53 -3.42 -8.99 6.30
C ILE A 53 -3.50 -8.49 4.85
N ILE A 54 -3.10 -9.32 3.87
CA ILE A 54 -3.17 -8.98 2.44
C ILE A 54 -4.63 -8.74 2.00
N ARG A 55 -5.58 -9.55 2.47
CA ARG A 55 -7.02 -9.32 2.22
C ARG A 55 -7.53 -8.04 2.87
N GLU A 56 -7.03 -7.67 4.05
CA GLU A 56 -7.35 -6.39 4.69
C GLU A 56 -6.80 -5.20 3.88
N MET A 57 -5.57 -5.32 3.35
CA MET A 57 -4.98 -4.30 2.48
C MET A 57 -5.77 -4.13 1.17
N LEU A 58 -6.28 -5.21 0.58
CA LEU A 58 -7.14 -5.12 -0.61
C LEU A 58 -8.42 -4.32 -0.35
N ARG A 59 -8.95 -4.34 0.88
CA ARG A 59 -10.14 -3.55 1.23
C ARG A 59 -9.88 -2.05 1.20
N LEU A 60 -8.62 -1.60 1.26
CA LEU A 60 -8.29 -0.18 1.12
C LEU A 60 -8.65 0.37 -0.26
N TYR A 61 -8.82 -0.48 -1.27
CA TYR A 61 -9.14 -0.07 -2.64
C TYR A 61 -10.65 0.07 -2.92
N GLY A 62 -11.52 -0.22 -1.94
CA GLY A 62 -12.97 -0.16 -2.11
C GLY A 62 -13.70 0.59 -1.00
N GLY A 63 -14.88 1.13 -1.33
CA GLY A 63 -15.72 1.89 -0.40
C GLY A 63 -15.55 3.40 -0.51
N MET A 64 -16.30 4.15 0.31
CA MET A 64 -16.15 5.62 0.43
C MET A 64 -14.91 5.96 1.26
N ASN A 65 -14.12 6.94 0.79
CA ASN A 65 -12.87 7.37 1.42
C ASN A 65 -11.78 6.28 1.39
N SER A 66 -11.74 5.54 0.28
CA SER A 66 -10.75 4.52 -0.02
C SER A 66 -9.40 5.14 -0.41
N PHE A 67 -8.35 4.31 -0.49
CA PHE A 67 -7.04 4.75 -0.96
C PHE A 67 -7.07 5.25 -2.41
N ASN A 68 -8.04 4.77 -3.21
CA ASN A 68 -8.28 5.25 -4.57
C ASN A 68 -8.87 6.67 -4.60
N ASP A 69 -9.56 7.08 -3.53
CA ASP A 69 -10.17 8.41 -3.43
C ASP A 69 -9.18 9.48 -2.95
N LEU A 70 -7.99 9.06 -2.46
CA LEU A 70 -6.97 9.99 -2.00
C LEU A 70 -6.43 10.81 -3.18
N VAL A 71 -6.55 12.13 -3.10
CA VAL A 71 -5.97 13.05 -4.07
C VAL A 71 -5.01 13.96 -3.33
N LEU A 72 -3.73 13.95 -3.72
CA LEU A 72 -2.70 14.78 -3.14
C LEU A 72 -2.89 16.22 -3.62
N GLN A 73 -3.14 17.15 -2.70
CA GLN A 73 -3.39 18.54 -3.05
C GLN A 73 -2.80 19.49 -2.02
N ASP A 74 -2.43 20.70 -2.47
CA ASP A 74 -2.03 21.80 -1.62
C ASP A 74 -2.76 23.10 -2.03
N SER A 75 -2.31 24.25 -1.52
CA SER A 75 -2.92 25.54 -1.83
C SER A 75 -2.80 25.96 -3.31
N ARG A 76 -1.98 25.26 -4.11
CA ARG A 76 -1.79 25.48 -5.55
C ARG A 76 -2.57 24.47 -6.40
N GLY A 77 -3.26 23.51 -5.77
CA GLY A 77 -4.11 22.52 -6.42
C GLY A 77 -3.51 21.11 -6.37
N ALA A 78 -3.83 20.31 -7.39
CA ALA A 78 -3.39 18.92 -7.47
C ALA A 78 -1.86 18.84 -7.61
N ARG A 79 -1.25 17.98 -6.81
CA ARG A 79 0.19 17.78 -6.76
C ARG A 79 0.69 16.87 -7.89
N PRO A 80 1.90 17.10 -8.46
CA PRO A 80 2.46 16.23 -9.50
C PRO A 80 2.71 14.79 -9.02
N GLU A 81 2.91 14.59 -7.72
CA GLU A 81 3.09 13.28 -7.09
C GLU A 81 1.88 12.35 -7.24
N ASN A 82 0.69 12.87 -7.60
CA ASN A 82 -0.48 12.03 -7.88
C ASN A 82 -0.23 11.00 -8.99
N ALA A 83 0.56 11.35 -10.02
CA ALA A 83 0.86 10.42 -11.11
C ALA A 83 1.67 9.22 -10.61
N GLU A 84 2.61 9.46 -9.70
CA GLU A 84 3.41 8.39 -9.09
C GLU A 84 2.57 7.59 -8.09
N LEU A 85 1.74 8.25 -7.29
CA LEU A 85 0.83 7.57 -6.38
C LEU A 85 -0.15 6.65 -7.13
N ASP A 86 -0.67 7.09 -8.27
CA ASP A 86 -1.52 6.27 -9.13
C ASP A 86 -0.77 5.05 -9.66
N ARG A 87 0.47 5.21 -10.14
CA ARG A 87 1.30 4.07 -10.58
C ARG A 87 1.48 3.06 -9.45
N LEU A 88 1.85 3.53 -8.26
CA LEU A 88 2.09 2.70 -7.09
C LEU A 88 0.82 2.00 -6.57
N ARG A 89 -0.35 2.64 -6.66
CA ARG A 89 -1.66 2.00 -6.37
C ARG A 89 -1.89 0.76 -7.20
N HIS A 90 -1.74 0.90 -8.52
CA HIS A 90 -1.97 -0.20 -9.45
C HIS A 90 -0.96 -1.33 -9.19
N GLU A 91 0.30 -0.97 -8.96
CA GLU A 91 1.35 -1.94 -8.65
C GLU A 91 1.08 -2.70 -7.35
N LEU A 92 0.79 -1.99 -6.25
CA LEU A 92 0.47 -2.63 -4.98
C LEU A 92 -0.77 -3.50 -5.10
N HIS A 93 -1.86 -3.02 -5.70
CA HIS A 93 -3.09 -3.80 -5.89
C HIS A 93 -2.81 -5.10 -6.68
N GLY A 94 -2.04 -5.02 -7.77
CA GLY A 94 -1.64 -6.19 -8.55
C GLY A 94 -0.85 -7.20 -7.72
N LYS A 95 0.14 -6.73 -6.94
CA LYS A 95 0.94 -7.58 -6.06
C LYS A 95 0.15 -8.23 -4.93
N LEU A 96 -0.85 -7.53 -4.39
CA LEU A 96 -1.74 -8.08 -3.37
C LEU A 96 -2.63 -9.20 -3.94
N ILE A 97 -3.09 -9.09 -5.19
CA ILE A 97 -3.82 -10.16 -5.88
C ILE A 97 -2.88 -11.33 -6.17
N GLU A 98 -1.71 -11.06 -6.76
CA GLU A 98 -0.69 -12.08 -7.10
C GLU A 98 -0.27 -12.91 -5.87
N PHE A 99 -0.24 -12.30 -4.67
CA PHE A 99 0.08 -13.01 -3.44
C PHE A 99 -1.00 -14.02 -3.00
N LEU A 100 -2.27 -13.78 -3.36
CA LEU A 100 -3.40 -14.61 -2.94
C LEU A 100 -3.73 -15.76 -3.91
N GLU A 101 -3.15 -15.73 -5.11
CA GLU A 101 -3.24 -16.79 -6.13
C GLU A 101 -2.22 -17.92 -5.89
#